data_AF-A0A0R1RWK2-F1
#
_entry.id   AF-A0A0R1RWK2-F1
#
_cell.length_a   1.000
_cell.length_b   1.000
_cell.length_c   1.000
_cell.angle_alpha   90.00
_cell.angle_beta   90.00
_cell.angle_gamma   90.00
#
_symmetry.space_group_name_H-M   'P 1'
#
loop_
_entity.id
_entity.type
_entity.pdbx_description
1 polymer ?
#
loop_
_entity_poly.entity_id
_entity_poly.type
_entity_poly.pdbx_seq_one_letter_code
_entity_poly.pdbx_strand_id
1 'polypeptide(L)' 'MSSMAHSALTLLLFVSSVAVLISTVMTFIGFLKKNQTLKKAATVVFWISIVLLLIAYQLLK' A
#
# COMPACT_ATOMS: atom_id res chain seq x y z
N MET A 1 -19.87 0.59 -14.86
CA MET A 1 -19.54 1.38 -13.65
C MET A 1 -19.94 2.82 -13.89
N SER A 2 -20.60 3.48 -12.93
CA SER A 2 -20.83 4.93 -13.02
C SER A 2 -19.48 5.66 -13.04
N SER A 3 -19.38 6.78 -13.77
CA SER A 3 -18.16 7.60 -13.86
C SER A 3 -17.55 7.91 -12.48
N MET A 4 -18.40 8.05 -11.47
CA MET A 4 -18.03 8.27 -10.07
C MET A 4 -17.29 7.09 -9.42
N ALA A 5 -17.72 5.85 -9.69
CA ALA A 5 -17.08 4.64 -9.16
C ALA A 5 -15.69 4.42 -9.77
N HIS A 6 -15.51 4.76 -11.05
CA HIS A 6 -14.21 4.63 -11.72
C HIS A 6 -13.17 5.64 -11.17
N SER A 7 -13.60 6.87 -10.91
CA SER A 7 -12.78 7.92 -10.29
C SER A 7 -12.41 7.61 -8.83
N ALA A 8 -13.34 7.05 -8.05
CA ALA A 8 -13.06 6.62 -6.68
C ALA A 8 -12.02 5.49 -6.65
N LEU A 9 -12.11 4.54 -7.58
CA LEU A 9 -11.25 3.37 -7.63
C LEU A 9 -9.83 3.71 -8.12
N THR A 10 -9.70 4.64 -9.07
CA THR A 10 -8.39 5.19 -9.48
C THR A 10 -7.71 5.96 -8.35
N LEU A 11 -8.45 6.75 -7.56
CA LEU A 11 -7.92 7.38 -6.35
C LEU A 11 -7.42 6.34 -5.33
N LEU A 12 -8.18 5.26 -5.13
CA LEU A 12 -7.83 4.17 -4.22
C LEU A 12 -6.55 3.45 -4.65
N LEU A 13 -6.38 3.21 -5.95
CA LEU A 13 -5.16 2.65 -6.54
C LEU A 13 -3.97 3.59 -6.39
N PHE A 14 -4.18 4.90 -6.56
CA PHE A 14 -3.14 5.91 -6.37
C PHE A 14 -2.67 5.95 -4.92
N VAL A 15 -3.60 6.03 -3.96
CA VAL A 15 -3.29 6.02 -2.51
C VAL A 15 -2.58 4.73 -2.12
N SER A 16 -3.02 3.57 -2.64
CA SER A 16 -2.36 2.30 -2.36
C SER A 16 -0.94 2.25 -2.92
N SER A 17 -0.71 2.81 -4.11
CA SER A 17 0.63 2.89 -4.70
C SER A 17 1.57 3.75 -3.86
N VAL A 18 1.08 4.89 -3.37
CA VAL A 18 1.84 5.78 -2.46
C VAL A 18 2.15 5.05 -1.15
N ALA A 19 1.19 4.31 -0.58
CA ALA A 19 1.39 3.55 0.66
C ALA A 19 2.46 2.44 0.50
N VAL A 20 2.47 1.74 -0.64
CA VAL A 20 3.51 0.75 -0.98
C VAL A 20 4.88 1.42 -1.07
N LEU A 21 4.96 2.60 -1.69
CA LEU A 21 6.20 3.38 -1.79
C LEU A 21 6.73 3.76 -0.40
N ILE A 22 5.86 4.30 0.46
CA ILE A 22 6.21 4.69 1.85
C ILE A 22 6.69 3.47 2.64
N SER A 23 5.99 2.35 2.53
CA SER A 23 6.37 1.11 3.20
C SER A 23 7.75 0.60 2.73
N THR A 24 8.03 0.71 1.43
CA THR A 24 9.34 0.35 0.86
C THR A 24 10.45 1.24 1.43
N VAL A 25 10.21 2.56 1.51
CA VAL A 25 11.16 3.53 2.09
C VAL A 25 11.38 3.26 3.58
N MET A 26 10.32 3.01 4.35
CA MET A 26 10.45 2.66 5.77
C MET A 26 11.20 1.35 5.98
N THR A 27 10.98 0.34 5.13
CA THR A 27 11.71 -0.93 5.17
C THR A 27 13.20 -0.71 4.88
N PHE A 28 13.53 0.14 3.91
CA PHE A 28 14.89 0.51 3.56
C PHE A 28 15.60 1.27 4.69
N ILE A 29 14.93 2.26 5.30
CA ILE A 29 15.45 2.98 6.46
C ILE A 29 15.63 2.04 7.66
N GLY A 30 14.68 1.14 7.89
CA GLY A 30 14.77 0.11 8.93
C GLY A 30 15.93 -0.87 8.70
N PHE A 31 16.25 -1.17 7.44
CA PHE A 31 17.45 -1.92 7.06
C PHE A 31 18.72 -1.13 7.38
N LEU A 32 18.83 0.11 6.94
CA LEU A 32 20.00 0.96 7.16
C LEU A 32 20.29 1.21 8.65
N LYS A 33 19.25 1.50 9.43
CA LYS A 33 19.40 1.76 10.88
C LYS A 33 19.49 0.49 11.75
N LYS A 34 19.52 -0.72 11.16
CA LYS A 34 19.42 -2.01 11.86
C LYS A 34 18.26 -2.05 12.89
N ASN A 35 17.19 -1.28 12.65
CA ASN A 35 16.07 -1.18 13.58
C ASN A 35 15.01 -2.23 13.19
N GLN A 36 15.03 -3.36 13.90
CA GLN A 36 14.13 -4.49 13.63
C GLN A 36 12.65 -4.13 13.84
N THR A 37 12.33 -3.23 14.77
CA THR A 37 10.96 -2.78 15.05
C THR A 37 10.40 -1.99 13.86
N LEU A 38 11.20 -1.09 13.30
CA LEU A 38 10.82 -0.30 12.12
C LEU A 38 10.61 -1.19 10.88
N LYS A 39 11.46 -2.20 10.70
CA LYS A 39 11.33 -3.21 9.65
C LYS A 39 10.03 -4.01 9.76
N LYS A 40 9.69 -4.49 10.97
CA LYS A 40 8.44 -5.21 11.21
C LYS A 40 7.23 -4.32 10.93
N ALA A 41 7.22 -3.09 11.44
CA ALA A 41 6.14 -2.15 11.18
C ALA A 41 5.95 -1.88 9.68
N ALA A 42 7.05 -1.61 8.96
CA ALA A 42 7.00 -1.39 7.52
C ALA A 42 6.47 -2.61 6.75
N THR A 43 6.89 -3.82 7.14
CA THR A 43 6.41 -5.09 6.56
C THR A 43 4.91 -5.29 6.80
N VAL A 44 4.40 -4.98 8.00
CA VAL A 44 2.98 -5.06 8.31
C VAL A 44 2.19 -4.08 7.43
N VAL A 45 2.66 -2.83 7.31
CA VAL A 45 2.04 -1.81 6.45
C VAL A 45 2.05 -2.26 4.97
N PHE A 46 3.14 -2.88 4.50
CA PHE A 46 3.24 -3.41 3.14
C PHE A 46 2.14 -4.45 2.85
N TRP A 47 1.98 -5.42 3.76
CA TRP A 47 0.99 -6.48 3.62
C TRP A 47 -0.44 -5.94 3.66
N ILE A 48 -0.72 -4.97 4.53
CA ILE A 48 -2.04 -4.31 4.59
C ILE A 48 -2.34 -3.62 3.26
N SER A 49 -1.37 -2.88 2.69
CA SER A 49 -1.54 -2.22 1.39
C SER A 49 -1.78 -3.21 0.25
N ILE A 50 -1.12 -4.38 0.25
CA ILE A 50 -1.36 -5.45 -0.74
C ILE A 50 -2.78 -6.00 -0.64
N VAL A 51 -3.26 -6.29 0.59
CA VAL A 51 -4.62 -6.82 0.79
C VAL A 51 -5.67 -5.82 0.30
N LEU A 52 -5.49 -4.53 0.60
CA LEU A 52 -6.35 -3.46 0.11
C LEU A 52 -6.38 -3.39 -1.42
N LEU A 53 -5.22 -3.54 -2.05
CA LEU A 53 -5.08 -3.50 -3.51
C LEU A 53 -5.72 -4.72 -4.18
N LEU A 54 -5.62 -5.91 -3.57
CA LEU A 54 -6.31 -7.12 -4.02
C LEU A 54 -7.83 -6.98 -3.93
N ILE A 55 -8.35 -6.40 -2.85
CA ILE A 55 -9.79 -6.13 -2.68
C ILE A 55 -10.27 -5.13 -3.74
N ALA A 56 -9.51 -4.04 -3.95
CA ALA A 56 -9.83 -3.04 -4.98
C ALA A 56 -9.81 -3.64 -6.39
N TYR A 57 -8.84 -4.53 -6.68
CA TYR A 57 -8.78 -5.26 -7.95
C TYR A 57 -9.99 -6.19 -8.15
N GLN A 58 -10.41 -6.89 -7.09
CA GLN A 58 -11.59 -7.75 -7.16
C GLN A 58 -12.90 -6.95 -7.39
N LEU A 59 -13.01 -5.75 -6.81
CA LEU A 59 -14.13 -4.82 -7.02
C LEU A 59 -14.14 -4.17 -8.41
N LEU A 60 -13.00 -4.15 -9.10
CA LEU A 60 -12.88 -3.62 -10.46
C LEU A 60 -13.18 -4.67 -11.54
N LYS A 61 -13.12 -5.96 -11.18
CA LYS A 61 -13.43 -7.09 -12.07
C LYS A 61 -14.92 -7.40 -12.06
#